data_AF-A0A2J5HEN1-F1
#
_entry.id   AF-A0A2J5HEN1-F1
#
_cell.length_a   1.000
_cell.length_b   1.000
_cell.length_c   1.000
_cell.angle_alpha   90.00
_cell.angle_beta   90.00
_cell.angle_gamma   90.00
#
_symmetry.space_group_name_H-M   'P 1'
#
loop_
_entity.id
_entity.type
_entity.pdbx_description
1 polymer ?
#
loop_
_entity_poly.entity_id
_entity_poly.type
_entity_poly.pdbx_seq_one_letter_code
_entity_poly.pdbx_strand_id
1 'polypeptide(L)'
;MPSELEVLVEFLHHGNTQIRQIACENLVGFSTAQPELFKRHQLLPVRDLKLLVRDYTPIAKNALTILINLSADGEVLANLAEDDAFLETLLAKATNMKEPNVDDVLMLFANLAKSDTMKRLLTLKRRVPEGVSTSANAMDQLMDCFVKGAEGSLNKNANYDYLSYLFADISKSEEGRAYFTTKQDYDNIVPASKLIVFTEHKSTIRRKGVASTLKNVAFNISFHGTLLSEDEINLLPYILLPIAGPEEFAEEEALEMLPDLQLLPPDKQRDSDTKIIVTHLDTLLLLTTTREGREKMRAVQVYPIIRECHLHVD
;
A
#
# COMPACT_ATOMS: atom_id res chain seq x y z
N MET A 1 8.68 40.18 17.45
CA MET A 1 8.39 39.23 18.53
C MET A 1 7.83 37.99 17.89
N PRO A 2 8.29 36.79 18.25
CA PRO A 2 7.69 35.57 17.75
C PRO A 2 6.21 35.50 18.16
N SER A 3 5.35 35.03 17.26
CA SER A 3 3.95 34.77 17.61
C SER A 3 3.83 33.59 18.58
N GLU A 4 2.70 33.45 19.28
CA GLU A 4 2.48 32.37 20.25
C GLU A 4 2.73 30.98 19.66
N LEU A 5 2.33 30.78 18.39
CA LEU A 5 2.57 29.53 17.66
C LEU A 5 4.04 29.28 17.34
N GLU A 6 4.82 30.33 17.12
CA GLU A 6 6.27 30.20 16.85
C GLU A 6 7.01 29.76 18.10
N VAL A 7 6.66 30.34 19.25
CA VAL A 7 7.19 29.91 20.55
C VAL A 7 6.78 28.46 20.84
N LEU A 8 5.54 28.08 20.49
CA LEU A 8 5.05 26.71 20.70
C LEU A 8 5.87 25.68 19.89
N VAL A 9 6.32 26.03 18.69
CA VAL A 9 7.15 25.16 17.83
C VAL A 9 8.53 24.96 18.41
N GLU A 10 9.13 25.98 19.03
CA GLU A 10 10.43 25.86 19.69
C GLU A 10 10.41 24.82 20.82
N PHE A 11 9.23 24.54 21.40
CA PHE A 11 9.10 23.51 22.44
C PHE A 11 9.19 22.07 21.93
N LEU A 12 9.20 21.83 20.61
CA LEU A 12 9.36 20.48 20.04
C LEU A 12 10.71 19.84 20.39
N HIS A 13 11.79 20.62 20.50
CA HIS A 13 13.12 20.13 20.91
C HIS A 13 13.43 20.39 22.40
N HIS A 14 12.43 20.72 23.21
CA HIS A 14 12.65 21.01 24.63
C HIS A 14 13.08 19.74 25.41
N GLY A 15 13.99 19.85 26.37
CA GLY A 15 14.51 18.70 27.13
C GLY A 15 13.46 17.98 28.00
N ASN A 16 12.42 18.70 28.45
CA ASN A 16 11.32 18.16 29.24
C ASN A 16 10.24 17.49 28.37
N THR A 17 10.00 16.20 28.61
CA THR A 17 9.01 15.36 27.94
C THR A 17 7.58 15.90 27.99
N GLN A 18 7.12 16.43 29.12
CA GLN A 18 5.75 16.96 29.25
C GLN A 18 5.56 18.22 28.39
N ILE A 19 6.59 19.06 28.31
CA ILE A 19 6.57 20.26 27.47
C ILE A 19 6.48 19.86 26.00
N ARG A 20 7.28 18.88 25.56
CA ARG A 20 7.19 18.35 24.20
C ARG A 20 5.83 17.73 23.89
N GLN A 21 5.23 17.02 24.85
CA GLN A 21 3.91 16.42 24.69
C GLN A 21 2.85 17.48 24.44
N ILE A 22 2.77 18.48 25.32
CA ILE A 22 1.79 19.56 25.21
C ILE A 22 2.01 20.34 23.91
N ALA A 23 3.26 20.63 23.56
CA ALA A 23 3.59 21.31 22.31
C ALA A 23 3.12 20.50 21.10
N CYS A 24 3.51 19.23 21.02
CA CYS A 24 3.16 18.36 19.89
C CYS A 24 1.65 18.17 19.76
N GLU A 25 0.93 17.96 20.87
CA GLU A 25 -0.53 17.83 20.92
C GLU A 25 -1.25 19.07 20.38
N ASN A 26 -0.85 20.26 20.82
CA ASN A 26 -1.46 21.51 20.37
C ASN A 26 -1.10 21.83 18.90
N LEU A 27 0.06 21.38 18.41
CA LEU A 27 0.52 21.62 17.05
C LEU A 27 -0.15 20.73 15.99
N VAL A 28 -0.81 19.62 16.37
CA VAL A 28 -1.46 18.70 15.42
C VAL A 28 -2.44 19.44 14.50
N GLY A 29 -3.36 20.25 15.05
CA GLY A 29 -4.36 20.97 14.26
C GLY A 29 -3.75 22.02 13.31
N PHE A 30 -2.57 22.54 13.64
CA PHE A 30 -1.88 23.53 12.81
C PHE A 30 -1.07 22.93 11.67
N SER A 31 -0.80 21.62 11.69
CA SER A 31 -0.14 20.93 10.58
C SER A 31 -0.94 20.96 9.27
N THR A 32 -2.25 21.13 9.35
CA THR A 32 -3.14 21.34 8.19
C THR A 32 -3.52 22.82 8.02
N ALA A 33 -3.79 23.53 9.12
CA ALA A 33 -4.25 24.92 9.07
C ALA A 33 -3.15 25.94 8.73
N GLN A 34 -1.91 25.69 9.18
CA GLN A 34 -0.76 26.60 9.02
C GLN A 34 0.55 25.82 8.78
N PRO A 35 0.67 25.05 7.67
CA PRO A 35 1.83 24.19 7.41
C PRO A 35 3.16 24.95 7.31
N GLU A 36 3.14 26.21 6.88
CA GLU A 36 4.33 27.09 6.80
C GLU A 36 5.05 27.28 8.14
N LEU A 37 4.32 27.12 9.26
CA LEU A 37 4.89 27.17 10.59
C LEU A 37 6.02 26.13 10.77
N PHE A 38 5.88 24.97 10.15
CA PHE A 38 6.81 23.86 10.28
C PHE A 38 7.99 23.95 9.31
N LYS A 39 7.94 24.87 8.33
CA LYS A 39 9.01 25.06 7.35
C LYS A 39 10.10 26.04 7.78
N ARG A 40 9.92 26.65 8.95
CA ARG A 40 10.82 27.67 9.52
C ARG A 40 12.22 27.12 9.80
N HIS A 41 13.18 28.05 9.81
CA HIS A 41 14.58 27.77 10.15
C HIS A 41 15.15 26.57 9.37
N GLN A 42 14.88 26.51 8.06
CA GLN A 42 15.30 25.41 7.17
C GLN A 42 14.74 24.06 7.63
N LEU A 43 13.41 24.00 7.84
CA LEU A 43 12.69 22.81 8.29
C LEU A 43 13.15 22.28 9.67
N LEU A 44 13.64 23.13 10.57
CA LEU A 44 14.01 22.71 11.93
C LEU A 44 12.84 21.99 12.64
N PRO A 45 11.57 22.47 12.58
CA PRO A 45 10.45 21.76 13.21
C PRO A 45 10.23 20.36 12.64
N VAL A 46 10.40 20.17 11.33
CA VAL A 46 10.33 18.84 10.69
C VAL A 46 11.45 17.93 11.20
N ARG A 47 12.66 18.45 11.36
CA ARG A 47 13.79 17.69 11.92
C ARG A 47 13.54 17.30 13.37
N ASP A 48 12.96 18.19 14.17
CA ASP A 48 12.57 17.89 15.55
C ASP A 48 11.49 16.80 15.58
N LEU A 49 10.47 16.90 14.73
CA LEU A 49 9.41 15.89 14.60
C LEU A 49 9.98 14.51 14.23
N LYS A 50 10.97 14.42 13.33
CA LYS A 50 11.66 13.16 13.01
C LYS A 50 12.26 12.49 14.26
N LEU A 51 12.83 13.28 15.16
CA LEU A 51 13.35 12.79 16.43
C LEU A 51 12.22 12.36 17.38
N LEU A 52 11.13 13.13 17.43
CA LEU A 52 9.97 12.84 18.28
C LEU A 52 9.21 11.57 17.91
N VAL A 53 9.32 11.10 16.66
CA VAL A 53 8.83 9.77 16.28
C VAL A 53 9.44 8.66 17.16
N ARG A 54 10.68 8.84 17.65
CA ARG A 54 11.38 7.88 18.52
C ARG A 54 11.05 8.03 20.01
N ASP A 55 10.28 9.05 20.37
CA ASP A 55 9.90 9.33 21.75
C ASP A 55 8.80 8.34 22.21
N TYR A 56 8.31 8.49 23.45
CA TYR A 56 7.23 7.63 23.95
C TYR A 56 5.91 7.83 23.19
N THR A 57 5.04 6.81 23.27
CA THR A 57 3.91 6.57 22.35
C THR A 57 3.03 7.78 22.02
N PRO A 58 2.54 8.60 22.97
CA PRO A 58 1.66 9.73 22.68
C PRO A 58 2.36 10.84 21.87
N ILE A 59 3.63 11.13 22.16
CA ILE A 59 4.41 12.10 21.38
C ILE A 59 4.65 11.56 19.98
N ALA A 60 5.11 10.31 19.88
CA ALA A 60 5.37 9.69 18.59
C ALA A 60 4.14 9.69 17.69
N LYS A 61 2.95 9.43 18.26
CA LYS A 61 1.68 9.48 17.53
C LYS A 61 1.39 10.87 16.96
N ASN A 62 1.43 11.91 17.80
CA ASN A 62 1.19 13.28 17.36
C ASN A 62 2.24 13.74 16.32
N ALA A 63 3.51 13.37 16.52
CA ALA A 63 4.58 13.68 15.58
C ALA A 63 4.34 13.01 14.22
N LEU A 64 3.95 11.74 14.20
CA LEU A 64 3.58 11.03 12.97
C LEU A 64 2.38 11.70 12.28
N THR A 65 1.32 12.05 13.02
CA THR A 65 0.16 12.75 12.44
C THR A 65 0.58 14.08 11.78
N ILE A 66 1.42 14.88 12.44
CA ILE A 66 1.94 16.13 11.87
C ILE A 66 2.75 15.83 10.60
N LEU A 67 3.69 14.87 10.64
CA LEU A 67 4.51 14.53 9.49
C LEU A 67 3.70 14.00 8.31
N ILE A 68 2.64 13.21 8.55
CA ILE A 68 1.72 12.74 7.52
C ILE A 68 1.08 13.93 6.81
N ASN A 69 0.55 14.90 7.57
CA ASN A 69 -0.10 16.08 7.01
C ASN A 69 0.88 16.95 6.21
N LEU A 70 2.10 17.14 6.71
CA LEU A 70 3.11 17.98 6.07
C LEU A 70 3.77 17.32 4.85
N SER A 71 3.81 15.98 4.79
CA SER A 71 4.44 15.22 3.70
C SER A 71 3.75 15.34 2.33
N ALA A 72 2.65 16.09 2.24
CA ALA A 72 2.06 16.52 0.97
C ALA A 72 2.87 17.65 0.28
N ASP A 73 3.65 18.41 1.05
CA ASP A 73 4.56 19.44 0.52
C ASP A 73 5.85 18.80 -0.02
N GLY A 74 6.29 19.22 -1.21
CA GLY A 74 7.43 18.62 -1.89
C GLY A 74 8.77 18.81 -1.17
N GLU A 75 8.96 19.94 -0.48
CA GLU A 75 10.19 20.24 0.27
C GLU A 75 10.28 19.37 1.53
N VAL A 76 9.16 19.22 2.25
CA VAL A 76 9.05 18.33 3.41
C VAL A 76 9.23 16.87 2.96
N LEU A 77 8.54 16.46 1.90
CA LEU A 77 8.64 15.10 1.35
C LEU A 77 10.09 14.74 1.02
N ALA A 78 10.83 15.62 0.32
CA ALA A 78 12.24 15.41 0.03
C ALA A 78 13.07 15.28 1.33
N ASN A 79 12.87 16.17 2.31
CA ASN A 79 13.60 16.14 3.58
C ASN A 79 13.39 14.86 4.39
N LEU A 80 12.19 14.27 4.31
CA LEU A 80 11.87 13.02 4.99
C LEU A 80 12.38 11.81 4.21
N ALA A 81 12.17 11.78 2.90
CA ALA A 81 12.49 10.63 2.06
C ALA A 81 14.00 10.42 1.87
N GLU A 82 14.79 11.49 1.86
CA GLU A 82 16.26 11.45 1.70
C GLU A 82 17.02 11.10 3.00
N ASP A 83 16.37 11.17 4.17
CA ASP A 83 17.00 10.91 5.45
C ASP A 83 17.06 9.41 5.76
N ASP A 84 18.24 8.80 5.59
CA ASP A 84 18.48 7.37 5.85
C ASP A 84 18.20 6.96 7.29
N ALA A 85 18.54 7.81 8.26
CA ALA A 85 18.37 7.49 9.68
C ALA A 85 16.89 7.53 10.07
N PHE A 86 16.14 8.47 9.48
CA PHE A 86 14.69 8.51 9.65
C PHE A 86 14.00 7.35 8.95
N LEU A 87 14.43 7.01 7.72
CA LEU A 87 13.90 5.85 7.02
C LEU A 87 14.11 4.55 7.81
N GLU A 88 15.32 4.33 8.35
CA GLU A 88 15.59 3.17 9.20
C GLU A 88 14.74 3.19 10.48
N THR A 89 14.48 4.36 11.07
CA THR A 89 13.56 4.50 12.21
C THR A 89 12.16 4.03 11.86
N LEU A 90 11.63 4.44 10.70
CA LEU A 90 10.31 4.03 10.24
C LEU A 90 10.27 2.53 9.92
N LEU A 91 11.29 1.98 9.25
CA LEU A 91 11.38 0.54 8.95
C LEU A 91 11.45 -0.31 10.24
N ALA A 92 12.24 0.13 11.22
CA ALA A 92 12.34 -0.53 12.52
C ALA A 92 11.00 -0.53 13.26
N LYS A 93 10.23 0.57 13.19
CA LYS A 93 8.89 0.64 13.76
C LYS A 93 7.88 -0.22 13.02
N ALA A 94 7.85 -0.17 11.69
CA ALA A 94 6.95 -0.98 10.87
C ALA A 94 7.13 -2.48 11.11
N THR A 95 8.37 -2.91 11.36
CA THR A 95 8.72 -4.31 11.63
C THR A 95 8.73 -4.67 13.12
N ASN A 96 8.28 -3.78 14.00
CA ASN A 96 8.16 -4.06 15.44
C ASN A 96 6.73 -4.52 15.77
N MET A 97 6.59 -5.80 16.12
CA MET A 97 5.30 -6.43 16.49
C MET A 97 4.63 -5.80 17.73
N LYS A 98 5.34 -4.97 18.50
CA LYS A 98 4.84 -4.28 19.69
C LYS A 98 4.67 -2.77 19.51
N GLU A 99 5.02 -2.22 18.34
CA GLU A 99 4.86 -0.79 18.08
C GLU A 99 3.35 -0.46 17.96
N PRO A 100 2.81 0.45 18.77
CA PRO A 100 1.38 0.78 18.71
C PRO A 100 1.00 1.67 17.52
N ASN A 101 1.94 2.45 16.98
CA ASN A 101 1.68 3.45 15.94
C ASN A 101 2.10 2.96 14.54
N VAL A 102 2.06 1.65 14.28
CA VAL A 102 2.51 1.09 12.98
C VAL A 102 1.67 1.63 11.83
N ASP A 103 0.34 1.69 11.96
CA ASP A 103 -0.50 2.18 10.86
C ASP A 103 -0.19 3.66 10.55
N ASP A 104 0.11 4.51 11.54
CA ASP A 104 0.58 5.89 11.33
C ASP A 104 1.94 5.95 10.62
N VAL A 105 2.87 5.08 11.00
CA VAL A 105 4.16 4.93 10.30
C VAL A 105 3.93 4.54 8.84
N LEU A 106 3.00 3.64 8.56
CA LEU A 106 2.70 3.16 7.21
C LEU A 106 1.93 4.18 6.37
N MET A 107 1.08 4.99 6.98
CA MET A 107 0.48 6.17 6.34
C MET A 107 1.55 7.16 5.89
N LEU A 108 2.55 7.42 6.73
CA LEU A 108 3.68 8.27 6.35
C LEU A 108 4.48 7.62 5.21
N PHE A 109 4.80 6.32 5.29
CA PHE A 109 5.47 5.60 4.21
C PHE A 109 4.75 5.71 2.86
N ALA A 110 3.42 5.60 2.85
CA ALA A 110 2.63 5.74 1.63
C ALA A 110 2.78 7.14 1.02
N ASN A 111 2.92 8.19 1.83
CA ASN A 111 3.25 9.52 1.31
C ASN A 111 4.71 9.61 0.83
N LEU A 112 5.66 9.04 1.57
CA LEU A 112 7.07 9.01 1.16
C LEU A 112 7.25 8.33 -0.19
N ALA A 113 6.49 7.27 -0.49
CA ALA A 113 6.53 6.49 -1.72
C ALA A 113 6.37 7.33 -3.01
N LYS A 114 5.79 8.54 -2.90
CA LYS A 114 5.64 9.49 -3.99
C LYS A 114 6.97 10.13 -4.41
N SER A 115 7.99 10.07 -3.56
CA SER A 115 9.36 10.48 -3.89
C SER A 115 10.08 9.35 -4.63
N ASP A 116 10.70 9.70 -5.76
CA ASP A 116 11.52 8.76 -6.55
C ASP A 116 12.65 8.13 -5.73
N THR A 117 13.14 8.83 -4.70
CA THR A 117 14.19 8.34 -3.80
C THR A 117 13.79 7.05 -3.08
N MET A 118 12.49 6.82 -2.85
CA MET A 118 11.99 5.63 -2.15
C MET A 118 12.15 4.34 -2.94
N LYS A 119 12.47 4.40 -4.25
CA LYS A 119 12.87 3.22 -5.04
C LYS A 119 14.08 2.51 -4.44
N ARG A 120 14.90 3.20 -3.64
CA ARG A 120 16.01 2.59 -2.88
C ARG A 120 15.58 1.44 -1.98
N LEU A 121 14.32 1.40 -1.53
CA LEU A 121 13.77 0.29 -0.75
C LEU A 121 13.91 -1.06 -1.46
N LEU A 122 13.91 -1.08 -2.79
CA LEU A 122 14.04 -2.29 -3.61
C LEU A 122 15.40 -2.99 -3.43
N THR A 123 16.44 -2.25 -3.01
CA THR A 123 17.80 -2.77 -2.86
C THR A 123 18.38 -2.59 -1.45
N LEU A 124 17.72 -1.81 -0.60
CA LEU A 124 18.15 -1.51 0.76
C LEU A 124 18.21 -2.79 1.60
N LYS A 125 19.41 -3.11 2.08
CA LYS A 125 19.63 -4.20 3.04
C LYS A 125 19.69 -3.65 4.46
N ARG A 126 19.02 -4.32 5.39
CA ARG A 126 18.98 -3.97 6.81
C ARG A 126 18.92 -5.20 7.70
N ARG A 127 18.91 -4.98 9.02
CA ARG A 127 18.78 -6.06 10.00
C ARG A 127 17.50 -6.85 9.75
N VAL A 128 17.60 -8.18 9.79
CA VAL A 128 16.46 -9.09 9.69
C VAL A 128 15.59 -8.96 10.96
N PRO A 129 14.29 -8.61 10.84
CA PRO A 129 13.39 -8.53 11.98
C PRO A 129 12.88 -9.93 12.37
N GLU A 130 13.42 -10.46 13.46
CA GLU A 130 13.04 -11.77 13.99
C GLU A 130 11.52 -11.88 14.22
N GLY A 131 10.92 -12.97 13.74
CA GLY A 131 9.48 -13.22 13.83
C GLY A 131 8.62 -12.51 12.78
N VAL A 132 9.21 -11.61 11.98
CA VAL A 132 8.48 -10.89 10.92
C VAL A 132 8.90 -11.38 9.53
N SER A 133 10.19 -11.38 9.24
CA SER A 133 10.73 -11.74 7.92
C SER A 133 12.07 -12.47 8.05
N THR A 134 12.40 -13.28 7.04
CA THR A 134 13.70 -13.93 6.90
C THR A 134 14.64 -13.16 5.96
N SER A 135 14.13 -12.16 5.24
CA SER A 135 14.92 -11.37 4.29
C SER A 135 15.65 -10.21 4.95
N ALA A 136 16.83 -9.90 4.44
CA ALA A 136 17.56 -8.66 4.76
C ALA A 136 17.11 -7.47 3.90
N ASN A 137 16.35 -7.69 2.81
CA ASN A 137 15.87 -6.62 1.94
C ASN A 137 14.67 -5.91 2.58
N ALA A 138 14.67 -4.57 2.55
CA ALA A 138 13.60 -3.77 3.16
C ALA A 138 12.23 -3.98 2.48
N MET A 139 12.18 -4.08 1.15
CA MET A 139 10.92 -4.32 0.42
C MET A 139 10.35 -5.71 0.73
N ASP A 140 11.18 -6.74 0.84
CA ASP A 140 10.75 -8.08 1.26
C ASP A 140 10.15 -8.07 2.67
N GLN A 141 10.80 -7.35 3.60
CA GLN A 141 10.32 -7.21 4.97
C GLN A 141 8.95 -6.52 5.02
N LEU A 142 8.74 -5.47 4.21
CA LEU A 142 7.45 -4.79 4.10
C LEU A 142 6.39 -5.68 3.42
N MET A 143 6.77 -6.47 2.42
CA MET A 143 5.88 -7.47 1.81
C MET A 143 5.41 -8.50 2.85
N ASP A 144 6.33 -9.03 3.66
CA ASP A 144 6.00 -9.95 4.73
C ASP A 144 5.09 -9.31 5.79
N CYS A 145 5.34 -8.06 6.18
CA CYS A 145 4.45 -7.29 7.06
C CYS A 145 3.04 -7.18 6.48
N PHE A 146 2.91 -6.87 5.18
CA PHE A 146 1.62 -6.74 4.53
C PHE A 146 0.86 -8.07 4.49
N VAL A 147 1.52 -9.15 4.07
CA VAL A 147 0.89 -10.48 3.91
C VAL A 147 0.55 -11.10 5.26
N LYS A 148 1.47 -11.04 6.22
CA LYS A 148 1.33 -11.69 7.54
C LYS A 148 0.64 -10.82 8.58
N GLY A 149 0.44 -9.53 8.32
CA GLY A 149 -0.07 -8.55 9.27
C GLY A 149 -1.54 -8.18 9.11
N ALA A 150 -2.22 -8.73 8.11
CA ALA A 150 -3.65 -8.51 7.92
C ALA A 150 -4.43 -8.89 9.19
N GLU A 151 -5.43 -8.09 9.55
CA GLU A 151 -6.32 -8.36 10.68
C GLU A 151 -5.64 -8.51 12.06
N GLY A 152 -4.45 -7.93 12.23
CA GLY A 152 -3.75 -7.87 13.51
C GLY A 152 -2.99 -9.15 13.89
N SER A 153 -2.78 -10.06 12.95
CA SER A 153 -2.05 -11.33 13.17
C SER A 153 -0.56 -11.12 13.52
N LEU A 154 0.08 -10.09 12.95
CA LEU A 154 1.48 -9.76 13.23
C LEU A 154 1.63 -8.77 14.40
N ASN A 155 0.76 -7.77 14.46
CA ASN A 155 0.73 -6.75 15.50
C ASN A 155 -0.73 -6.45 15.84
N LYS A 156 -1.12 -6.63 17.10
CA LYS A 156 -2.51 -6.46 17.55
C LYS A 156 -3.06 -5.03 17.40
N ASN A 157 -2.17 -4.05 17.19
CA ASN A 157 -2.52 -2.64 17.04
C ASN A 157 -2.49 -2.16 15.58
N ALA A 158 -2.24 -3.05 14.62
CA ALA A 158 -2.01 -2.64 13.22
C ALA A 158 -2.56 -3.65 12.23
N ASN A 159 -3.01 -3.17 11.07
CA ASN A 159 -3.52 -4.03 9.99
C ASN A 159 -2.64 -3.98 8.73
N TYR A 160 -1.64 -3.09 8.69
CA TYR A 160 -0.69 -2.96 7.60
C TYR A 160 -1.29 -2.56 6.24
N ASP A 161 -2.54 -2.09 6.20
CA ASP A 161 -3.27 -1.87 4.95
C ASP A 161 -2.61 -0.81 4.07
N TYR A 162 -2.02 0.24 4.66
CA TYR A 162 -1.39 1.34 3.92
C TYR A 162 -0.14 0.95 3.12
N LEU A 163 0.46 -0.22 3.39
CA LEU A 163 1.51 -0.76 2.52
C LEU A 163 1.00 -1.05 1.10
N SER A 164 -0.31 -1.27 0.92
CA SER A 164 -0.91 -1.40 -0.40
C SER A 164 -0.65 -0.17 -1.28
N TYR A 165 -0.64 1.04 -0.71
CA TYR A 165 -0.36 2.27 -1.43
C TYR A 165 1.13 2.46 -1.73
N LEU A 166 2.02 2.05 -0.81
CA LEU A 166 3.45 1.97 -1.09
C LEU A 166 3.73 1.09 -2.31
N PHE A 167 3.14 -0.11 -2.35
CA PHE A 167 3.31 -1.03 -3.48
C PHE A 167 2.72 -0.47 -4.78
N ALA A 168 1.56 0.17 -4.71
CA ALA A 168 0.94 0.83 -5.85
C ALA A 168 1.81 1.97 -6.40
N ASP A 169 2.45 2.77 -5.54
CA ASP A 169 3.31 3.86 -5.98
C ASP A 169 4.64 3.35 -6.56
N ILE A 170 5.31 2.40 -5.88
CA ILE A 170 6.59 1.84 -6.35
C ILE A 170 6.42 1.13 -7.70
N SER A 171 5.34 0.36 -7.88
CA SER A 171 5.06 -0.38 -9.11
C SER A 171 4.76 0.49 -10.35
N LYS A 172 4.63 1.81 -10.21
CA LYS A 172 4.55 2.73 -11.37
C LYS A 172 5.84 2.75 -12.18
N SER A 173 6.97 2.49 -11.54
CA SER A 173 8.29 2.45 -12.18
C SER A 173 8.62 1.06 -12.76
N GLU A 174 9.54 1.00 -13.73
CA GLU A 174 9.98 -0.26 -14.32
C GLU A 174 10.70 -1.14 -13.30
N GLU A 175 11.56 -0.54 -12.48
CA GLU A 175 12.30 -1.23 -11.43
C GLU A 175 11.35 -1.77 -10.35
N GLY A 176 10.32 -1.00 -10.00
CA GLY A 176 9.27 -1.46 -9.10
C GLY A 176 8.47 -2.63 -9.68
N ARG A 177 8.06 -2.56 -10.96
CA ARG A 177 7.40 -3.71 -11.62
C ARG A 177 8.30 -4.94 -11.67
N ALA A 178 9.61 -4.76 -11.90
CA ALA A 178 10.55 -5.86 -11.93
C ALA A 178 10.54 -6.64 -10.60
N TYR A 179 10.47 -5.96 -9.45
CA TYR A 179 10.31 -6.63 -8.15
C TYR A 179 9.06 -7.50 -8.09
N PHE A 180 7.90 -6.98 -8.50
CA PHE A 180 6.63 -7.73 -8.47
C PHE A 180 6.53 -8.86 -9.51
N THR A 181 7.43 -8.90 -10.50
CA THR A 181 7.43 -9.87 -11.61
C THR A 181 8.60 -10.84 -11.57
N THR A 182 9.51 -10.71 -10.59
CA THR A 182 10.68 -11.57 -10.43
C THR A 182 10.57 -12.37 -9.14
N LYS A 183 10.93 -13.66 -9.19
CA LYS A 183 11.04 -14.49 -7.98
C LYS A 183 12.08 -13.90 -7.04
N GLN A 184 11.72 -13.73 -5.77
CA GLN A 184 12.66 -13.19 -4.78
C GLN A 184 13.42 -14.33 -4.12
N ASP A 185 14.73 -14.14 -3.88
CA ASP A 185 15.62 -15.21 -3.38
C ASP A 185 15.23 -15.73 -1.99
N TYR A 186 14.59 -14.90 -1.16
CA TYR A 186 14.30 -15.23 0.24
C TYR A 186 13.20 -16.29 0.42
N ASP A 187 12.28 -16.38 -0.53
CA ASP A 187 11.17 -17.34 -0.50
C ASP A 187 10.86 -18.02 -1.84
N ASN A 188 11.59 -17.67 -2.91
CA ASN A 188 11.43 -18.15 -4.27
C ASN A 188 10.05 -17.89 -4.89
N ILE A 189 9.32 -16.90 -4.39
CA ILE A 189 7.97 -16.55 -4.83
C ILE A 189 7.98 -15.23 -5.61
N VAL A 190 7.14 -15.13 -6.63
CA VAL A 190 6.88 -13.86 -7.33
C VAL A 190 5.97 -12.98 -6.46
N PRO A 191 6.37 -11.76 -6.05
CA PRO A 191 5.59 -10.98 -5.09
C PRO A 191 4.15 -10.66 -5.53
N ALA A 192 3.86 -10.51 -6.83
CA ALA A 192 2.50 -10.30 -7.31
C ALA A 192 1.52 -11.42 -6.89
N SER A 193 1.96 -12.69 -6.83
CA SER A 193 1.09 -13.80 -6.42
C SER A 193 0.67 -13.72 -4.95
N LYS A 194 1.45 -13.04 -4.11
CA LYS A 194 1.12 -12.82 -2.69
C LYS A 194 0.03 -11.75 -2.52
N LEU A 195 -0.24 -10.95 -3.55
CA LEU A 195 -1.18 -9.83 -3.48
C LEU A 195 -2.59 -10.20 -3.94
N ILE A 196 -2.73 -11.12 -4.90
CA ILE A 196 -4.01 -11.42 -5.57
C ILE A 196 -5.12 -11.81 -4.59
N VAL A 197 -4.77 -12.52 -3.50
CA VAL A 197 -5.73 -12.96 -2.48
C VAL A 197 -6.41 -11.81 -1.72
N PHE A 198 -5.89 -10.59 -1.83
CA PHE A 198 -6.40 -9.42 -1.13
C PHE A 198 -7.36 -8.57 -1.98
N THR A 199 -7.72 -8.99 -3.19
CA THR A 199 -8.68 -8.26 -4.05
C THR A 199 -10.11 -8.28 -3.50
N GLU A 200 -10.46 -9.26 -2.66
CA GLU A 200 -11.76 -9.37 -1.96
C GLU A 200 -11.64 -9.08 -0.45
N HIS A 201 -10.54 -8.47 0.00
CA HIS A 201 -10.31 -8.23 1.42
C HIS A 201 -11.27 -7.17 2.00
N LYS A 202 -11.67 -7.30 3.28
CA LYS A 202 -12.62 -6.37 3.93
C LYS A 202 -12.19 -4.88 3.89
N SER A 203 -10.89 -4.62 3.92
CA SER A 203 -10.34 -3.26 3.89
C SER A 203 -10.28 -2.70 2.47
N THR A 204 -11.02 -1.61 2.23
CA THR A 204 -11.01 -0.87 0.95
C THR A 204 -9.63 -0.29 0.63
N ILE A 205 -8.86 0.13 1.65
CA ILE A 205 -7.49 0.64 1.47
C ILE A 205 -6.62 -0.44 0.84
N ARG A 206 -6.71 -1.67 1.39
CA ARG A 206 -5.94 -2.82 0.91
C ARG A 206 -6.34 -3.18 -0.52
N ARG A 207 -7.63 -3.38 -0.78
CA ARG A 207 -8.15 -3.73 -2.12
C ARG A 207 -7.70 -2.70 -3.18
N LYS A 208 -7.84 -1.41 -2.88
CA LYS A 208 -7.49 -0.33 -3.81
C LYS A 208 -6.01 -0.30 -4.19
N GLY A 209 -5.11 -0.43 -3.21
CA GLY A 209 -3.67 -0.46 -3.49
C GLY A 209 -3.24 -1.74 -4.20
N VAL A 210 -3.83 -2.89 -3.85
CA VAL A 210 -3.60 -4.17 -4.53
C VAL A 210 -4.06 -4.10 -5.98
N ALA A 211 -5.29 -3.68 -6.25
CA ALA A 211 -5.81 -3.51 -7.61
C ALA A 211 -4.90 -2.60 -8.45
N SER A 212 -4.46 -1.48 -7.87
CA SER A 212 -3.53 -0.54 -8.54
C SER A 212 -2.17 -1.19 -8.83
N THR A 213 -1.63 -1.98 -7.90
CA THR A 213 -0.37 -2.71 -8.07
C THR A 213 -0.49 -3.76 -9.18
N LEU A 214 -1.59 -4.51 -9.22
CA LEU A 214 -1.85 -5.53 -10.25
C LEU A 214 -2.00 -4.91 -11.64
N LYS A 215 -2.74 -3.79 -11.75
CA LYS A 215 -2.81 -2.98 -12.98
C LYS A 215 -1.41 -2.55 -13.42
N ASN A 216 -0.61 -2.03 -12.49
CA ASN A 216 0.74 -1.57 -12.79
C ASN A 216 1.62 -2.72 -13.31
N VAL A 217 1.58 -3.89 -12.66
CA VAL A 217 2.28 -5.09 -13.11
C VAL A 217 1.87 -5.50 -14.53
N ALA A 218 0.58 -5.39 -14.87
CA ALA A 218 0.06 -5.73 -16.20
C ALA A 218 0.57 -4.81 -17.33
N PHE A 219 1.29 -3.71 -17.06
CA PHE A 219 2.02 -2.99 -18.12
C PHE A 219 3.22 -3.78 -18.66
N ASN A 220 3.72 -4.78 -17.93
CA ASN A 220 4.75 -5.69 -18.43
C ASN A 220 4.11 -6.76 -19.35
N ILE A 221 4.04 -6.46 -20.66
CA ILE A 221 3.39 -7.33 -21.66
C ILE A 221 3.99 -8.73 -21.70
N SER A 222 5.32 -8.86 -21.57
CA SER A 222 6.00 -10.17 -21.55
C SER A 222 5.62 -11.03 -20.35
N PHE A 223 5.03 -10.43 -19.30
CA PHE A 223 4.61 -11.12 -18.09
C PHE A 223 3.15 -11.59 -18.13
N HIS A 224 2.38 -11.28 -19.18
CA HIS A 224 0.97 -11.65 -19.28
C HIS A 224 0.74 -13.15 -19.22
N GLY A 225 1.58 -13.96 -19.86
CA GLY A 225 1.49 -15.43 -19.79
C GLY A 225 1.56 -15.93 -18.35
N THR A 226 2.51 -15.42 -17.55
CA THR A 226 2.64 -15.78 -16.13
C THR A 226 1.48 -15.30 -15.27
N LEU A 227 0.93 -14.11 -15.54
CA LEU A 227 -0.28 -13.63 -14.85
C LEU A 227 -1.49 -14.55 -15.12
N LEU A 228 -1.61 -15.06 -16.34
CA LEU A 228 -2.77 -15.84 -16.80
C LEU A 228 -2.63 -17.35 -16.58
N SER A 229 -1.42 -17.85 -16.31
CA SER A 229 -1.14 -19.25 -16.08
C SER A 229 -1.73 -19.75 -14.76
N GLU A 230 -2.48 -20.85 -14.82
CA GLU A 230 -3.08 -21.53 -13.67
C GLU A 230 -2.02 -22.15 -12.74
N ASP A 231 -0.88 -22.55 -13.29
CA ASP A 231 0.24 -23.14 -12.55
C ASP A 231 1.19 -22.09 -11.93
N GLU A 232 0.98 -20.80 -12.24
CA GLU A 232 1.82 -19.71 -11.74
C GLU A 232 1.04 -18.72 -10.85
N ILE A 233 0.52 -17.62 -11.41
CA ILE A 233 -0.15 -16.59 -10.61
C ILE A 233 -1.67 -16.81 -10.56
N ASN A 234 -2.26 -17.35 -11.63
CA ASN A 234 -3.71 -17.51 -11.77
C ASN A 234 -4.49 -16.22 -11.41
N LEU A 235 -4.17 -15.12 -12.08
CA LEU A 235 -4.70 -13.78 -11.73
C LEU A 235 -6.22 -13.65 -11.97
N LEU A 236 -6.75 -14.30 -13.01
CA LEU A 236 -8.10 -14.03 -13.53
C LEU A 236 -9.21 -14.15 -12.47
N PRO A 237 -9.32 -15.23 -11.68
CA PRO A 237 -10.35 -15.33 -10.64
C PRO A 237 -10.37 -14.11 -9.71
N TYR A 238 -9.19 -13.66 -9.29
CA TYR A 238 -9.04 -12.61 -8.28
C TYR A 238 -9.39 -11.21 -8.80
N ILE A 239 -9.29 -10.94 -10.11
CA ILE A 239 -9.70 -9.64 -10.68
C ILE A 239 -11.12 -9.68 -11.25
N LEU A 240 -11.70 -10.87 -11.45
CA LEU A 240 -13.07 -11.05 -11.89
C LEU A 240 -14.07 -11.11 -10.73
N LEU A 241 -13.70 -11.74 -9.60
CA LEU A 241 -14.55 -11.80 -8.40
C LEU A 241 -15.03 -10.41 -7.91
N PRO A 242 -14.19 -9.35 -7.87
CA PRO A 242 -14.63 -8.02 -7.45
C PRO A 242 -15.62 -7.34 -8.41
N ILE A 243 -15.73 -7.81 -9.65
CA ILE A 243 -16.64 -7.25 -10.66
C ILE A 243 -17.84 -8.16 -10.96
N ALA A 244 -17.86 -9.37 -10.37
CA ALA A 244 -18.95 -10.32 -10.48
C ALA A 244 -20.03 -10.07 -9.41
N GLY A 245 -21.29 -10.25 -9.79
CA GLY A 245 -22.45 -10.22 -8.90
C GLY A 245 -23.09 -11.60 -8.76
N PRO A 246 -24.32 -11.67 -8.23
CA PRO A 246 -25.03 -12.92 -7.99
C PRO A 246 -25.81 -13.40 -9.23
N GLU A 247 -25.49 -12.89 -10.43
CA GLU A 247 -26.23 -13.21 -11.64
C GLU A 247 -26.03 -14.68 -12.06
N GLU A 248 -27.11 -15.28 -12.57
CA GLU A 248 -27.06 -16.61 -13.18
C GLU A 248 -26.73 -16.49 -14.68
N PHE A 249 -25.80 -17.31 -15.15
CA PHE A 249 -25.43 -17.40 -16.56
C PHE A 249 -26.09 -18.59 -17.23
N ALA A 250 -26.20 -18.56 -18.56
CA ALA A 250 -26.68 -19.72 -19.32
C ALA A 250 -25.77 -20.93 -19.06
N GLU A 251 -26.33 -22.14 -19.04
CA GLU A 251 -25.60 -23.37 -18.69
C GLU A 251 -24.33 -23.55 -19.53
N GLU A 252 -24.42 -23.28 -20.84
CA GLU A 252 -23.28 -23.36 -21.76
C GLU A 252 -22.17 -22.35 -21.42
N GLU A 253 -22.52 -21.11 -21.03
CA GLU A 253 -21.54 -20.10 -20.61
C GLU A 253 -20.92 -20.49 -19.24
N ALA A 254 -21.75 -20.93 -18.30
CA ALA A 254 -21.32 -21.28 -16.95
C ALA A 254 -20.34 -22.47 -16.94
N LEU A 255 -20.52 -23.44 -17.84
CA LEU A 255 -19.62 -24.60 -17.97
C LEU A 255 -18.19 -24.22 -18.39
N GLU A 256 -18.03 -23.13 -19.15
CA GLU A 256 -16.73 -22.64 -19.61
C GLU A 256 -16.08 -21.64 -18.63
N MET A 257 -16.84 -21.07 -17.69
CA MET A 257 -16.32 -20.12 -16.70
C MET A 257 -15.28 -20.76 -15.75
N LEU A 258 -14.43 -19.91 -15.17
CA LEU A 258 -13.53 -20.32 -14.09
C LEU A 258 -14.34 -20.91 -12.91
N PRO A 259 -13.87 -22.00 -12.27
CA PRO A 259 -14.59 -22.62 -11.15
C PRO A 259 -14.95 -21.64 -10.03
N ASP A 260 -14.08 -20.69 -9.72
CA ASP A 260 -14.30 -19.66 -8.68
C ASP A 260 -15.46 -18.69 -9.01
N LEU A 261 -15.86 -18.62 -10.28
CA LEU A 261 -16.94 -17.75 -10.78
C LEU A 261 -18.22 -18.52 -11.09
N GLN A 262 -18.20 -19.84 -10.94
CA GLN A 262 -19.38 -20.67 -11.05
C GLN A 262 -20.12 -20.68 -9.71
N LEU A 263 -21.45 -20.70 -9.76
CA LEU A 263 -22.31 -20.88 -8.58
C LEU A 263 -22.00 -19.90 -7.42
N LEU A 264 -21.79 -18.63 -7.76
CA LEU A 264 -21.61 -17.58 -6.77
C LEU A 264 -22.81 -17.53 -5.81
N PRO A 265 -22.60 -17.28 -4.51
CA PRO A 265 -23.69 -17.26 -3.56
C PRO A 265 -24.62 -16.05 -3.81
N PRO A 266 -25.90 -16.13 -3.41
CA PRO A 266 -26.89 -15.08 -3.72
C PRO A 266 -26.60 -13.73 -3.04
N ASP A 267 -25.76 -13.73 -2.00
CA ASP A 267 -25.29 -12.53 -1.31
C ASP A 267 -23.97 -11.99 -1.89
N LYS A 268 -23.40 -12.60 -2.94
CA LYS A 268 -22.22 -12.09 -3.63
C LYS A 268 -22.51 -10.70 -4.17
N GLN A 269 -21.67 -9.75 -3.79
CA GLN A 269 -21.70 -8.38 -4.30
C GLN A 269 -20.41 -8.07 -5.05
N ARG A 270 -20.54 -7.17 -6.03
CA ARG A 270 -19.40 -6.46 -6.62
C ARG A 270 -18.72 -5.59 -5.56
N ASP A 271 -17.50 -5.16 -5.82
CA ASP A 271 -16.83 -4.20 -4.95
C ASP A 271 -17.66 -2.92 -4.84
N SER A 272 -17.88 -2.45 -3.62
CA SER A 272 -18.63 -1.23 -3.33
C SER A 272 -17.95 0.05 -3.85
N ASP A 273 -16.62 0.03 -4.08
CA ASP A 273 -15.89 1.17 -4.63
C ASP A 273 -15.71 1.01 -6.15
N THR A 274 -16.47 1.77 -6.94
CA THR A 274 -16.41 1.78 -8.41
C THR A 274 -15.00 2.03 -8.95
N LYS A 275 -14.13 2.75 -8.22
CA LYS A 275 -12.74 2.97 -8.67
C LYS A 275 -11.93 1.67 -8.66
N ILE A 276 -12.25 0.74 -7.75
CA ILE A 276 -11.61 -0.58 -7.70
C ILE A 276 -12.10 -1.42 -8.89
N ILE A 277 -13.41 -1.43 -9.17
CA ILE A 277 -13.99 -2.07 -10.35
C ILE A 277 -13.29 -1.58 -11.64
N VAL A 278 -13.22 -0.26 -11.84
CA VAL A 278 -12.55 0.35 -13.01
C VAL A 278 -11.08 -0.08 -13.09
N THR A 279 -10.38 -0.18 -11.97
CA THR A 279 -8.97 -0.60 -11.95
C THR A 279 -8.80 -2.06 -12.38
N HIS A 280 -9.73 -2.95 -12.01
CA HIS A 280 -9.74 -4.33 -12.48
C HIS A 280 -10.10 -4.43 -13.96
N LEU A 281 -11.06 -3.63 -14.45
CA LEU A 281 -11.38 -3.54 -15.88
C LEU A 281 -10.19 -3.03 -16.71
N ASP A 282 -9.45 -2.03 -16.22
CA ASP A 282 -8.19 -1.56 -16.83
C ASP A 282 -7.15 -2.69 -16.88
N THR A 283 -7.07 -3.50 -15.83
CA THR A 283 -6.15 -4.66 -15.79
C THR A 283 -6.54 -5.69 -16.85
N LEU A 284 -7.82 -6.02 -16.98
CA LEU A 284 -8.33 -6.90 -18.03
C LEU A 284 -8.03 -6.33 -19.42
N LEU A 285 -8.26 -5.03 -19.62
CA LEU A 285 -7.95 -4.35 -20.87
C LEU A 285 -6.46 -4.47 -21.24
N LEU A 286 -5.55 -4.26 -20.29
CA LEU A 286 -4.11 -4.46 -20.51
C LEU A 286 -3.81 -5.90 -20.93
N LEU A 287 -4.42 -6.90 -20.27
CA LEU A 287 -4.25 -8.31 -20.62
C LEU A 287 -4.80 -8.67 -22.01
N THR A 288 -5.67 -7.85 -22.61
CA THR A 288 -6.12 -8.06 -24.00
C THR A 288 -5.08 -7.65 -25.04
N THR A 289 -3.94 -7.08 -24.65
CA THR A 289 -2.88 -6.66 -25.57
C THR A 289 -2.33 -7.85 -26.36
N THR A 290 -2.10 -8.98 -25.69
CA THR A 290 -1.58 -10.20 -26.31
C THR A 290 -2.70 -11.04 -26.93
N ARG A 291 -2.37 -11.80 -27.97
CA ARG A 291 -3.31 -12.75 -28.57
C ARG A 291 -3.72 -13.84 -27.57
N GLU A 292 -2.73 -14.38 -26.86
CA GLU A 292 -2.92 -15.39 -25.81
C GLU A 292 -3.89 -14.90 -24.73
N GLY A 293 -3.72 -13.67 -24.23
CA GLY A 293 -4.63 -13.10 -23.25
C GLY A 293 -6.07 -12.98 -23.74
N ARG A 294 -6.28 -12.55 -25.00
CA ARG A 294 -7.62 -12.52 -25.60
C ARG A 294 -8.22 -13.91 -25.79
N GLU A 295 -7.42 -14.90 -26.16
CA GLU A 295 -7.89 -16.29 -26.33
C GLU A 295 -8.27 -16.89 -24.98
N LYS A 296 -7.43 -16.75 -23.95
CA LYS A 296 -7.72 -17.24 -22.59
C LYS A 296 -8.98 -16.59 -22.01
N MET A 297 -9.11 -15.25 -22.08
CA MET A 297 -10.28 -14.56 -21.53
C MET A 297 -11.59 -14.92 -22.25
N ARG A 298 -11.54 -15.20 -23.56
CA ARG A 298 -12.72 -15.72 -24.29
C ARG A 298 -13.05 -17.15 -23.88
N ALA A 299 -12.04 -18.00 -23.75
CA ALA A 299 -12.21 -19.40 -23.37
C ALA A 299 -12.84 -19.58 -21.98
N VAL A 300 -12.68 -18.60 -21.08
CA VAL A 300 -13.24 -18.64 -19.71
C VAL A 300 -14.40 -17.67 -19.50
N GLN A 301 -15.07 -17.24 -20.57
CA GLN A 301 -16.28 -16.42 -20.52
C GLN A 301 -16.15 -15.14 -19.67
N VAL A 302 -15.06 -14.38 -19.87
CA VAL A 302 -14.90 -13.05 -19.24
C VAL A 302 -15.94 -12.05 -19.74
N TYR A 303 -16.36 -12.15 -21.01
CA TYR A 303 -17.28 -11.17 -21.61
C TYR A 303 -18.65 -11.13 -20.91
N PRO A 304 -19.35 -12.26 -20.65
CA PRO A 304 -20.59 -12.25 -19.88
C PRO A 304 -20.47 -11.53 -18.53
N ILE A 305 -19.38 -11.72 -17.79
CA ILE A 305 -19.15 -11.05 -16.50
C ILE A 305 -19.05 -9.53 -16.68
N ILE A 306 -18.30 -9.07 -17.70
CA ILE A 306 -18.19 -7.64 -18.03
C ILE A 306 -19.56 -7.07 -18.45
N ARG A 307 -20.33 -7.82 -19.24
CA ARG A 307 -21.69 -7.42 -19.68
C ARG A 307 -22.60 -7.20 -18.46
N GLU A 308 -22.67 -8.17 -17.55
CA GLU A 308 -23.50 -8.03 -16.35
C GLU A 308 -22.99 -6.92 -15.43
N CYS A 309 -21.68 -6.75 -15.29
CA CYS A 309 -21.10 -5.61 -14.58
C CYS A 309 -21.53 -4.28 -15.20
N HIS A 310 -21.53 -4.15 -16.52
CA HIS A 310 -21.95 -2.94 -17.22
C HIS A 310 -23.44 -2.61 -17.01
N LEU A 311 -24.30 -3.63 -16.88
CA LEU A 311 -25.74 -3.44 -16.69
C LEU A 311 -26.13 -3.05 -15.26
N HIS A 312 -25.26 -3.31 -14.27
CA HIS A 312 -25.60 -3.20 -12.85
C HIS A 312 -24.70 -2.23 -12.05
N VAL A 313 -23.82 -1.47 -12.73
CA VAL A 313 -22.95 -0.46 -12.12
C VAL A 313 -23.18 0.88 -12.80
N ASP A 314 -23.33 1.94 -11.99
CA ASP A 314 -23.53 3.33 -12.43
C ASP A 314 -22.22 4.03 -12.85
#